data_AF-A0A1V5HTK6-F1
#
_entry.id   AF-A0A1V5HTK6-F1
#
_cell.length_a   1.000
_cell.length_b   1.000
_cell.length_c   1.000
_cell.angle_alpha   90.00
_cell.angle_beta   90.00
_cell.angle_gamma   90.00
#
_symmetry.space_group_name_H-M   'P 1'
#
loop_
_entity.id
_entity.type
_entity.pdbx_description
1 polymer ?
#
loop_
_entity_poly.entity_id
_entity_poly.type
_entity_poly.pdbx_seq_one_letter_code
_entity_poly.pdbx_strand_id
1 'polypeptide(L)'
;MVRDAVKDARFNKEPEILPNCVRVFYGEGHHVDIATFRTYQEGDEIIKEIASDTGWKASDPRRITVWFHDTIVSLNAGTPGAGSQLRRLVRMLKRFAKSRGDDWDMPNGLKLTMLAVECHTPHDRDDEAFRSLLQSMSTRLMTDLTVLDLSDPGEAKVQLTKTSWDSNMMLLRDKTAEALGQLEVLDLRSCTSGDAAVAWDWVFQSDGFIQAFEKDAANAVEVFEKAVLAEAGLASTDSAMRIGTAGVANKEHRFYGDT
;
A
#
# COMPACT_ATOMS: atom_id res chain seq x y z
N MET A 1 15.45 -22.80 -13.51
CA MET A 1 15.85 -23.18 -12.15
C MET A 1 14.88 -22.72 -11.05
N VAL A 2 14.36 -21.47 -11.01
CA VAL A 2 13.19 -21.12 -10.16
C VAL A 2 11.91 -21.04 -10.97
N ARG A 3 11.91 -20.28 -12.08
CA ARG A 3 10.76 -20.20 -13.01
C ARG A 3 10.22 -21.59 -13.37
N ASP A 4 11.10 -22.48 -13.80
CA ASP A 4 10.70 -23.82 -14.25
C ASP A 4 10.15 -24.69 -13.11
N ALA A 5 10.54 -24.41 -11.86
CA ALA A 5 10.03 -25.13 -10.68
C ALA A 5 8.61 -24.68 -10.28
N VAL A 6 8.20 -23.48 -10.71
CA VAL A 6 6.87 -22.90 -10.42
C VAL A 6 5.96 -22.88 -11.64
N LYS A 7 6.42 -23.45 -12.77
CA LYS A 7 5.55 -23.73 -13.92
C LYS A 7 4.57 -24.82 -13.56
N ASP A 8 3.29 -24.57 -13.82
CA ASP A 8 2.23 -25.52 -13.54
C ASP A 8 1.08 -25.30 -14.53
N ALA A 9 0.55 -26.39 -15.08
CA ALA A 9 -0.56 -26.35 -16.05
C ALA A 9 -1.88 -25.82 -15.46
N ARG A 10 -1.97 -25.67 -14.14
CA ARG A 10 -3.12 -25.06 -13.46
C ARG A 10 -3.16 -23.54 -13.58
N PHE A 11 -2.06 -22.87 -13.92
CA PHE A 11 -2.03 -21.42 -14.09
C PHE A 11 -2.46 -21.02 -15.50
N ASN A 12 -3.33 -20.02 -15.60
CA ASN A 12 -3.79 -19.48 -16.89
C ASN A 12 -2.73 -18.61 -17.59
N LYS A 13 -1.65 -18.26 -16.88
CA LYS A 13 -0.52 -17.50 -17.41
C LYS A 13 0.79 -18.07 -16.85
N GLU A 14 1.74 -18.32 -17.74
CA GLU A 14 3.07 -18.81 -17.36
C GLU A 14 3.81 -17.80 -16.45
N PRO A 15 4.62 -18.28 -15.49
CA PRO A 15 5.44 -17.42 -14.64
C PRO A 15 6.44 -16.57 -15.45
N GLU A 16 6.56 -15.30 -15.09
CA GLU A 16 7.39 -14.31 -15.78
C GLU A 16 8.66 -13.99 -14.98
N ILE A 17 9.81 -13.87 -15.67
CA ILE A 17 11.06 -13.43 -15.02
C ILE A 17 11.10 -11.90 -15.08
N LEU A 18 11.10 -11.27 -13.92
CA LEU A 18 11.26 -9.84 -13.73
C LEU A 18 12.67 -9.55 -13.19
N PRO A 19 13.11 -8.27 -13.17
CA PRO A 19 14.49 -7.93 -12.82
C PRO A 19 14.99 -8.46 -11.48
N ASN A 20 14.13 -8.70 -10.48
CA ASN A 20 14.55 -9.19 -9.15
C ASN A 20 13.70 -10.38 -8.63
N CYS A 21 12.80 -10.93 -9.44
CA CYS A 21 11.90 -11.99 -9.01
C CYS A 21 11.33 -12.80 -10.18
N VAL A 22 10.78 -13.97 -9.86
CA VAL A 22 9.85 -14.67 -10.74
C VAL A 22 8.43 -14.33 -10.28
N ARG A 23 7.60 -13.78 -11.16
CA ARG A 23 6.20 -13.47 -10.88
C ARG A 23 5.29 -14.61 -11.31
N VAL A 24 4.49 -15.11 -10.39
CA VAL A 24 3.43 -16.09 -10.63
C VAL A 24 2.08 -15.37 -10.60
N PHE A 25 1.23 -15.62 -11.60
CA PHE A 25 -0.06 -14.95 -11.76
C PHE A 25 -1.21 -15.89 -11.36
N TYR A 26 -2.15 -15.37 -10.59
CA TYR A 26 -3.35 -16.07 -10.14
C TYR A 26 -4.57 -15.61 -10.93
N GLY A 27 -5.56 -16.49 -11.09
CA GLY A 27 -6.75 -16.25 -11.93
C GLY A 27 -7.60 -15.08 -11.44
N GLU A 28 -7.60 -14.84 -10.13
CA GLU A 28 -8.29 -13.74 -9.44
C GLU A 28 -7.64 -12.36 -9.70
N GLY A 29 -6.60 -12.28 -10.53
CA GLY A 29 -5.93 -11.01 -10.87
C GLY A 29 -4.83 -10.57 -9.91
N HIS A 30 -4.50 -11.35 -8.88
CA HIS A 30 -3.34 -11.11 -8.03
C HIS A 30 -2.10 -11.89 -8.50
N HIS A 31 -0.95 -11.58 -7.92
CA HIS A 31 0.31 -12.24 -8.25
C HIS A 31 1.19 -12.42 -7.01
N VAL A 32 2.10 -13.39 -7.09
CA VAL A 32 3.13 -13.64 -6.08
C VAL A 32 4.49 -13.44 -6.72
N ASP A 33 5.31 -12.58 -6.11
CA ASP A 33 6.69 -12.35 -6.50
C ASP A 33 7.63 -13.23 -5.69
N ILE A 34 8.32 -14.15 -6.38
CA ILE A 34 9.29 -15.06 -5.79
C ILE A 34 10.69 -14.49 -6.02
N ALA A 35 11.16 -13.71 -5.05
CA ALA A 35 12.53 -13.24 -5.01
C ALA A 35 13.48 -14.35 -4.51
N THR A 36 14.63 -14.50 -5.15
CA THR A 36 15.65 -15.50 -4.78
C THR A 36 16.82 -14.82 -4.11
N PHE A 37 17.16 -15.28 -2.92
CA PHE A 37 18.27 -14.75 -2.13
C PHE A 37 19.34 -15.81 -1.93
N ARG A 38 20.58 -15.36 -1.76
CA ARG A 38 21.66 -16.18 -1.19
C ARG A 38 22.24 -15.51 0.04
N THR A 39 22.74 -16.33 0.94
CA THR A 39 23.44 -15.88 2.14
C THR A 39 24.69 -16.73 2.29
N TYR A 40 25.83 -16.08 2.46
CA TYR A 40 27.11 -16.74 2.67
C TYR A 40 27.98 -15.89 3.57
N GLN A 41 29.04 -16.49 4.10
CA GLN A 41 29.98 -15.82 4.98
C GLN A 41 31.24 -15.48 4.19
N GLU A 42 31.73 -14.25 4.36
CA GLU A 42 33.00 -13.77 3.82
C GLU A 42 33.80 -13.15 4.97
N GLY A 43 34.80 -13.87 5.46
CA GLY A 43 35.49 -13.52 6.71
C GLY A 43 34.53 -13.56 7.90
N ASP A 44 34.41 -12.45 8.63
CA ASP A 44 33.50 -12.28 9.77
C ASP A 44 32.14 -11.69 9.37
N GLU A 45 31.93 -11.36 8.08
CA GLU A 45 30.71 -10.73 7.60
C GLU A 45 29.73 -11.74 6.99
N ILE A 46 28.45 -11.56 7.27
CA ILE A 46 27.36 -12.30 6.60
C ILE A 46 26.88 -11.47 5.43
N ILE A 47 27.16 -11.93 4.21
CA ILE A 47 26.73 -11.30 2.97
C ILE A 47 25.36 -11.84 2.57
N LYS A 48 24.45 -10.92 2.22
CA LYS A 48 23.11 -11.23 1.72
C LYS A 48 22.90 -10.57 0.38
N GLU A 49 22.46 -11.35 -0.59
CA GLU A 49 22.26 -10.87 -1.95
C GLU A 49 20.95 -11.38 -2.54
N ILE A 50 20.39 -10.59 -3.43
CA ILE A 50 19.24 -10.94 -4.27
C ILE A 50 19.72 -11.24 -5.68
N ALA A 51 19.11 -12.24 -6.32
CA ALA A 51 19.29 -12.50 -7.74
C ALA A 51 18.60 -11.39 -8.55
N SER A 52 19.32 -10.84 -9.53
CA SER A 52 18.81 -9.85 -10.48
C SER A 52 19.05 -10.26 -11.94
N ASP A 53 18.49 -9.49 -12.86
CA ASP A 53 18.79 -9.55 -14.31
C ASP A 53 20.27 -9.40 -14.67
N THR A 54 21.06 -8.86 -13.74
CA THR A 54 22.46 -8.46 -13.89
C THR A 54 23.41 -9.29 -13.02
N GLY A 55 22.89 -10.31 -12.31
CA GLY A 55 23.68 -11.21 -11.47
C GLY A 55 23.21 -11.21 -10.02
N TRP A 56 24.14 -11.09 -9.07
CA TRP A 56 23.82 -10.99 -7.65
C TRP A 56 24.06 -9.57 -7.16
N LYS A 57 23.12 -9.04 -6.39
CA LYS A 57 23.18 -7.69 -5.83
C LYS A 57 23.02 -7.71 -4.32
N ALA A 58 23.88 -6.98 -3.60
CA ALA A 58 23.77 -6.79 -2.16
C ALA A 58 22.35 -6.33 -1.77
N SER A 59 21.67 -7.12 -0.94
CA SER A 59 20.31 -6.86 -0.49
C SER A 59 19.95 -7.74 0.70
N ASP A 60 19.63 -7.11 1.84
CA ASP A 60 19.05 -7.81 2.98
C ASP A 60 17.51 -7.77 2.90
N PRO A 61 16.82 -8.91 2.69
CA PRO A 61 15.37 -8.95 2.57
C PRO A 61 14.63 -8.44 3.82
N ARG A 62 15.29 -8.39 4.98
CA ARG A 62 14.67 -7.99 6.24
C ARG A 62 14.85 -6.51 6.55
N ARG A 63 15.77 -5.81 5.88
CA ARG A 63 16.19 -4.45 6.28
C ARG A 63 15.02 -3.48 6.41
N ILE A 64 14.21 -3.35 5.36
CA ILE A 64 13.06 -2.44 5.34
C ILE A 64 12.02 -2.86 6.39
N THR A 65 11.79 -4.16 6.55
CA THR A 65 10.81 -4.68 7.53
C THR A 65 11.22 -4.37 8.96
N VAL A 66 12.49 -4.60 9.30
CA VAL A 66 13.06 -4.31 10.62
C VAL A 66 13.06 -2.81 10.87
N TRP A 67 13.60 -2.01 9.95
CA TRP A 67 13.61 -0.56 10.05
C TRP A 67 12.21 0.02 10.26
N PHE A 68 11.23 -0.41 9.48
CA PHE A 68 9.86 0.09 9.62
C PHE A 68 9.27 -0.38 10.95
N HIS A 69 9.48 -1.63 11.37
CA HIS A 69 9.04 -2.09 12.68
C HIS A 69 9.62 -1.25 13.82
N ASP A 70 10.93 -1.01 13.81
CA ASP A 70 11.63 -0.23 14.84
C ASP A 70 11.16 1.22 14.84
N THR A 71 10.90 1.80 13.66
CA THR A 71 10.29 3.13 13.53
C THR A 71 8.94 3.20 14.24
N ILE A 72 8.10 2.17 14.06
CA ILE A 72 6.79 2.09 14.70
C ILE A 72 6.92 1.96 16.22
N VAL A 73 7.81 1.11 16.71
CA VAL A 73 8.06 0.94 18.14
C VAL A 73 8.55 2.25 18.76
N SER A 74 9.53 2.90 18.11
CA SER A 74 10.07 4.19 18.54
C SER A 74 9.01 5.28 18.62
N LEU A 75 8.19 5.43 17.57
CA LEU A 75 7.09 6.41 17.55
C LEU A 75 6.07 6.15 18.66
N ASN A 76 5.68 4.89 18.88
CA ASN A 76 4.76 4.54 19.96
C ASN A 76 5.34 4.81 21.35
N ALA A 77 6.66 4.69 21.53
CA ALA A 77 7.34 4.99 22.78
C ALA A 77 7.41 6.51 23.05
N GLY A 78 7.56 7.32 22.00
CA GLY A 78 7.53 8.79 22.11
C GLY A 78 6.12 9.35 22.31
N THR A 79 5.17 8.89 21.50
CA THR A 79 3.76 9.29 21.56
C THR A 79 2.88 8.04 21.47
N PRO A 80 2.13 7.70 22.54
CA PRO A 80 1.30 6.48 22.55
C PRO A 80 0.38 6.38 21.33
N GLY A 81 0.54 5.30 20.56
CA GLY A 81 -0.28 5.03 19.38
C GLY A 81 0.17 5.73 18.08
N ALA A 82 1.16 6.63 18.10
CA ALA A 82 1.61 7.34 16.90
C ALA A 82 2.13 6.40 15.80
N GLY A 83 2.96 5.42 16.17
CA GLY A 83 3.38 4.40 15.21
C GLY A 83 2.20 3.60 14.67
N SER A 84 1.26 3.21 15.53
CA SER A 84 0.05 2.52 15.08
C SER A 84 -0.79 3.36 14.10
N GLN A 85 -0.89 4.67 14.33
CA GLN A 85 -1.50 5.63 13.40
C GLN A 85 -0.72 5.68 12.09
N LEU A 86 0.61 5.81 12.11
CA LEU A 86 1.44 5.78 10.91
C LEU A 86 1.16 4.56 10.02
N ARG A 87 0.98 3.35 10.60
CA ARG A 87 0.58 2.16 9.81
C ARG A 87 -0.76 2.32 9.11
N ARG A 88 -1.73 2.99 9.72
CA ARG A 88 -3.03 3.31 9.09
C ARG A 88 -2.86 4.35 8.00
N LEU A 89 -2.10 5.42 8.27
CA LEU A 89 -1.82 6.48 7.30
C LEU A 89 -1.08 5.97 6.06
N VAL A 90 -0.09 5.07 6.21
CA VAL A 90 0.59 4.43 5.06
C VAL A 90 -0.39 3.64 4.20
N ARG A 91 -1.37 2.95 4.81
CA ARG A 91 -2.41 2.23 4.06
C ARG A 91 -3.35 3.19 3.34
N MET A 92 -3.79 4.24 4.02
CA MET A 92 -4.61 5.31 3.44
C MET A 92 -3.88 5.99 2.27
N LEU A 93 -2.59 6.27 2.41
CA LEU A 93 -1.78 6.89 1.35
C LEU A 93 -1.64 5.96 0.14
N LYS A 94 -1.46 4.66 0.37
CA LYS A 94 -1.45 3.66 -0.71
C LYS A 94 -2.81 3.53 -1.38
N ARG A 95 -3.92 3.64 -0.63
CA ARG A 95 -5.27 3.70 -1.21
C ARG A 95 -5.43 4.95 -2.06
N PHE A 96 -5.05 6.12 -1.55
CA PHE A 96 -5.05 7.37 -2.30
C PHE A 96 -4.23 7.27 -3.60
N ALA A 97 -3.03 6.71 -3.54
CA ALA A 97 -2.18 6.54 -4.72
C ALA A 97 -2.77 5.57 -5.77
N LYS A 98 -3.63 4.64 -5.37
CA LYS A 98 -4.25 3.64 -6.25
C LYS A 98 -5.69 3.97 -6.66
N SER A 99 -6.30 4.99 -6.07
CA SER A 99 -7.75 5.19 -6.15
C SER A 99 -8.26 5.53 -7.55
N ARG A 100 -7.38 5.90 -8.48
CA ARG A 100 -7.71 6.19 -9.88
C ARG A 100 -7.21 5.12 -10.86
N GLY A 101 -6.76 3.97 -10.36
CA GLY A 101 -6.30 2.87 -11.21
C GLY A 101 -5.24 3.31 -12.22
N ASP A 102 -5.47 2.99 -13.49
CA ASP A 102 -4.53 3.24 -14.60
C ASP A 102 -4.42 4.72 -14.99
N ASP A 103 -5.32 5.59 -14.53
CA ASP A 103 -5.24 7.04 -14.82
C ASP A 103 -4.06 7.70 -14.08
N TRP A 104 -3.58 7.10 -12.99
CA TRP A 104 -2.54 7.65 -12.13
C TRP A 104 -1.30 6.75 -12.08
N ASP A 105 -0.23 7.18 -12.76
CA ASP A 105 1.12 6.58 -12.57
C ASP A 105 1.76 7.12 -11.29
N MET A 106 1.35 6.58 -10.15
CA MET A 106 1.83 6.96 -8.82
C MET A 106 3.10 6.20 -8.42
N PRO A 107 3.93 6.76 -7.51
CA PRO A 107 5.13 6.09 -7.06
C PRO A 107 4.79 4.84 -6.24
N ASN A 108 5.72 3.88 -6.26
CA ASN A 108 5.51 2.60 -5.60
C ASN A 108 5.35 2.72 -4.07
N GLY A 109 4.83 1.65 -3.47
CA GLY A 109 4.55 1.61 -2.03
C GLY A 109 5.76 1.84 -1.12
N LEU A 110 7.00 1.58 -1.58
CA LEU A 110 8.20 1.84 -0.79
C LEU A 110 8.45 3.35 -0.68
N LYS A 111 8.45 4.07 -1.81
CA LYS A 111 8.59 5.54 -1.83
C LYS A 111 7.51 6.22 -0.99
N LEU A 112 6.26 5.76 -1.12
CA LEU A 112 5.14 6.27 -0.30
C LEU A 112 5.36 6.01 1.20
N THR A 113 5.94 4.87 1.57
CA THR A 113 6.24 4.55 2.99
C THR A 113 7.35 5.44 3.53
N MET A 114 8.40 5.70 2.74
CA MET A 114 9.49 6.62 3.13
C MET A 114 8.96 8.03 3.37
N LEU A 115 8.18 8.56 2.42
CA LEU A 115 7.57 9.89 2.55
C LEU A 115 6.58 9.95 3.71
N ALA A 116 5.79 8.90 3.93
CA ALA A 116 4.89 8.84 5.07
C ALA A 116 5.64 8.93 6.40
N VAL A 117 6.77 8.23 6.55
CA VAL A 117 7.62 8.32 7.75
C VAL A 117 8.22 9.72 7.90
N GLU A 118 8.76 10.28 6.82
CA GLU A 118 9.37 11.62 6.82
C GLU A 118 8.39 12.73 7.18
N CYS A 119 7.15 12.63 6.69
CA CYS A 119 6.14 13.68 6.80
C CYS A 119 5.11 13.44 7.92
N HIS A 120 5.28 12.38 8.73
CA HIS A 120 4.32 12.03 9.76
C HIS A 120 4.36 13.02 10.93
N THR A 121 3.19 13.48 11.33
CA THR A 121 2.96 14.13 12.61
C THR A 121 1.73 13.47 13.23
N PRO A 122 1.80 12.99 14.48
CA PRO A 122 0.65 12.37 15.12
C PRO A 122 -0.43 13.40 15.46
N HIS A 123 -1.69 13.02 15.28
CA HIS A 123 -2.86 13.79 15.73
C HIS A 123 -3.86 12.86 16.42
N ASP A 124 -4.82 13.44 17.14
CA ASP A 124 -5.82 12.69 17.88
C ASP A 124 -6.72 11.85 16.96
N ARG A 125 -7.03 12.38 15.77
CA ARG A 125 -7.86 11.71 14.76
C ARG A 125 -7.07 11.35 13.52
N ASP A 126 -7.43 10.23 12.91
CA ASP A 126 -6.75 9.74 11.71
C ASP A 126 -7.00 10.61 10.47
N ASP A 127 -8.16 11.23 10.34
CA ASP A 127 -8.48 12.09 9.21
C ASP A 127 -7.72 13.42 9.27
N GLU A 128 -7.59 14.00 10.47
CA GLU A 128 -6.70 15.14 10.74
C GLU A 128 -5.23 14.78 10.46
N ALA A 129 -4.78 13.61 10.96
CA ALA A 129 -3.42 13.14 10.74
C ALA A 129 -3.13 12.88 9.26
N PHE A 130 -4.09 12.33 8.51
CA PHE A 130 -3.94 12.10 7.08
C PHE A 130 -3.92 13.40 6.27
N ARG A 131 -4.79 14.36 6.59
CA ARG A 131 -4.76 15.69 5.98
C ARG A 131 -3.43 16.40 6.24
N SER A 132 -2.95 16.36 7.49
CA SER A 132 -1.64 16.89 7.86
C SER A 132 -0.51 16.20 7.11
N LEU A 133 -0.59 14.88 6.93
CA LEU A 133 0.39 14.13 6.15
C LEU A 133 0.42 14.58 4.68
N LEU A 134 -0.73 14.73 4.03
CA LEU A 134 -0.82 15.23 2.66
C LEU A 134 -0.23 16.64 2.53
N GLN A 135 -0.50 17.51 3.51
CA GLN A 135 0.06 18.87 3.56
C GLN A 135 1.58 18.87 3.68
N SER A 136 2.12 18.11 4.63
CA SER A 136 3.57 17.98 4.84
C SER A 136 4.25 17.38 3.61
N MET A 137 3.65 16.36 2.98
CA MET A 137 4.15 15.75 1.76
C MET A 137 4.12 16.72 0.57
N SER A 138 3.02 17.45 0.36
CA SER A 138 2.92 18.44 -0.71
C SER A 138 4.01 19.50 -0.57
N THR A 139 4.20 20.04 0.64
CA THR A 139 5.28 20.99 0.94
C THR A 139 6.66 20.38 0.68
N ARG A 140 6.90 19.16 1.19
CA ARG A 140 8.18 18.46 1.00
C ARG A 140 8.51 18.25 -0.48
N LEU A 141 7.53 17.87 -1.29
CA LEU A 141 7.68 17.59 -2.71
C LEU A 141 7.73 18.85 -3.59
N MET A 142 7.24 19.99 -3.10
CA MET A 142 7.49 21.28 -3.76
C MET A 142 8.97 21.67 -3.70
N THR A 143 9.66 21.31 -2.63
CA THR A 143 11.09 21.63 -2.45
C THR A 143 12.01 20.62 -3.15
N ASP A 144 11.73 19.33 -3.02
CA ASP A 144 12.55 18.29 -3.65
C ASP A 144 11.71 17.03 -3.92
N LEU A 145 11.78 16.50 -5.13
CA LEU A 145 11.02 15.32 -5.54
C LEU A 145 11.75 14.01 -5.23
N THR A 146 13.00 14.10 -4.78
CA THR A 146 13.88 12.97 -4.50
C THR A 146 13.43 12.25 -3.23
N VAL A 147 13.39 10.92 -3.27
CA VAL A 147 13.10 10.08 -2.11
C VAL A 147 14.30 9.20 -1.81
N LEU A 148 14.74 9.20 -0.56
CA LEU A 148 15.87 8.41 -0.07
C LEU A 148 15.39 7.17 0.67
N ASP A 149 16.20 6.11 0.67
CA ASP A 149 15.98 4.92 1.50
C ASP A 149 16.37 5.21 2.94
N LEU A 150 15.38 5.54 3.76
CA LEU A 150 15.58 5.82 5.19
C LEU A 150 16.03 4.57 5.99
N SER A 151 15.88 3.37 5.42
CA SER A 151 16.35 2.12 6.03
C SER A 151 17.84 1.85 5.80
N ASP A 152 18.48 2.63 4.92
CA ASP A 152 19.90 2.50 4.64
C ASP A 152 20.72 2.96 5.87
N PRO A 153 21.60 2.12 6.44
CA PRO A 153 22.43 2.52 7.57
C PRO A 153 23.54 3.51 7.19
N GLY A 154 23.87 3.67 5.90
CA GLY A 154 24.92 4.59 5.45
C GLY A 154 24.63 6.05 5.77
N GLU A 155 25.70 6.86 5.87
CA GLU A 155 25.59 8.32 6.04
C GLU A 155 24.98 8.98 4.78
N ALA A 156 25.43 8.57 3.60
CA ALA A 156 24.81 8.93 2.32
C ALA A 156 23.72 7.90 1.98
N LYS A 157 22.46 8.26 2.22
CA LYS A 157 21.32 7.38 1.94
C LYS A 157 21.18 7.11 0.43
N VAL A 158 20.91 5.86 0.07
CA VAL A 158 20.59 5.49 -1.32
C VAL A 158 19.33 6.22 -1.81
N GLN A 159 19.40 6.79 -3.01
CA GLN A 159 18.26 7.39 -3.69
C GLN A 159 17.34 6.32 -4.32
N LEU A 160 16.03 6.42 -4.07
CA LEU A 160 15.00 5.53 -4.61
C LEU A 160 14.34 6.07 -5.88
N THR A 161 14.38 7.39 -6.11
CA THR A 161 13.93 7.99 -7.38
C THR A 161 14.99 7.81 -8.46
N LYS A 162 14.56 7.67 -9.71
CA LYS A 162 15.49 7.51 -10.85
C LYS A 162 16.23 8.83 -11.11
N THR A 163 15.50 9.93 -10.97
CA THR A 163 15.96 11.31 -11.17
C THR A 163 15.36 12.22 -10.11
N SER A 164 15.75 13.50 -10.11
CA SER A 164 15.12 14.53 -9.29
C SER A 164 13.81 15.07 -9.86
N TRP A 165 13.32 14.52 -10.97
CA TRP A 165 12.13 14.99 -11.71
C TRP A 165 11.27 13.82 -12.24
N ASP A 166 11.25 12.70 -11.51
CA ASP A 166 10.42 11.55 -11.89
C ASP A 166 8.95 11.98 -12.02
N SER A 167 8.33 11.70 -13.17
CA SER A 167 6.95 12.12 -13.48
C SER A 167 5.93 11.68 -12.43
N ASN A 168 6.09 10.47 -11.88
CA ASN A 168 5.23 9.96 -10.82
C ASN A 168 5.37 10.74 -9.50
N MET A 169 6.54 11.31 -9.21
CA MET A 169 6.74 12.15 -8.02
C MET A 169 6.10 13.53 -8.21
N MET A 170 6.20 14.10 -9.42
CA MET A 170 5.47 15.33 -9.78
C MET A 170 3.96 15.11 -9.69
N LEU A 171 3.47 13.99 -10.22
CA LEU A 171 2.06 13.64 -10.13
C LEU A 171 1.62 13.49 -8.67
N LEU A 172 2.40 12.79 -7.83
CA LEU A 172 2.10 12.67 -6.41
C LEU A 172 1.98 14.06 -5.75
N ARG A 173 2.94 14.96 -5.99
CA ARG A 173 2.89 16.34 -5.48
C ARG A 173 1.58 17.03 -5.90
N ASP A 174 1.29 17.04 -7.19
CA ASP A 174 0.14 17.76 -7.74
C ASP A 174 -1.18 17.19 -7.21
N LYS A 175 -1.28 15.87 -7.11
CA LYS A 175 -2.48 15.21 -6.58
C LYS A 175 -2.62 15.36 -5.06
N THR A 176 -1.53 15.42 -4.30
CA THR A 176 -1.62 15.78 -2.87
C THR A 176 -2.13 17.21 -2.69
N ALA A 177 -1.70 18.16 -3.51
CA ALA A 177 -2.21 19.53 -3.51
C ALA A 177 -3.69 19.59 -3.92
N GLU A 178 -4.08 18.87 -4.96
CA GLU A 178 -5.48 18.79 -5.40
C GLU A 178 -6.38 18.18 -4.30
N ALA A 179 -5.91 17.13 -3.62
CA ALA A 179 -6.61 16.53 -2.49
C ALA A 179 -6.83 17.53 -1.35
N LEU A 180 -5.82 18.35 -1.03
CA LEU A 180 -5.95 19.38 -0.01
C LEU A 180 -7.00 20.42 -0.40
N GLY A 181 -7.08 20.81 -1.67
CA GLY A 181 -8.11 21.71 -2.19
C GLY A 181 -9.53 21.14 -2.02
N GLN A 182 -9.71 19.83 -2.25
CA GLN A 182 -11.00 19.17 -2.01
C GLN A 182 -11.38 19.14 -0.52
N LEU A 183 -10.37 19.07 0.37
CA LEU A 183 -10.55 19.03 1.81
C LEU A 183 -10.76 20.41 2.45
N GLU A 184 -10.61 21.52 1.72
CA GLU A 184 -10.85 22.88 2.25
C GLU A 184 -12.30 23.08 2.74
N VAL A 185 -13.26 22.33 2.19
CA VAL A 185 -14.65 22.36 2.66
C VAL A 185 -14.77 22.03 4.15
N LEU A 186 -13.85 21.24 4.70
CA LEU A 186 -13.82 20.84 6.11
C LEU A 186 -13.51 22.02 7.05
N ASP A 187 -12.95 23.12 6.54
CA ASP A 187 -12.64 24.32 7.32
C ASP A 187 -13.84 25.27 7.43
N LEU A 188 -14.89 25.03 6.64
CA LEU A 188 -16.09 25.85 6.66
C LEU A 188 -16.92 25.53 7.90
N ARG A 189 -17.34 26.59 8.63
CA ARG A 189 -18.27 26.43 9.77
C ARG A 189 -19.62 25.82 9.37
N SER A 190 -19.98 25.92 8.09
CA SER A 190 -21.19 25.36 7.52
C SER A 190 -21.01 23.94 6.98
N CYS A 191 -19.81 23.35 7.10
CA CYS A 191 -19.54 22.00 6.64
C CYS A 191 -20.49 21.00 7.31
N THR A 192 -21.17 20.21 6.48
CA THR A 192 -22.03 19.12 6.92
C THR A 192 -21.28 17.78 6.84
N SER A 193 -21.84 16.73 7.45
CA SER A 193 -21.26 15.37 7.31
C SER A 193 -21.21 14.93 5.84
N GLY A 194 -22.25 15.26 5.07
CA GLY A 194 -22.33 14.95 3.64
C GLY A 194 -21.26 15.67 2.81
N ASP A 195 -20.95 16.94 3.15
CA ASP A 195 -19.84 17.65 2.50
C ASP A 195 -18.50 16.97 2.78
N ALA A 196 -18.28 16.59 4.05
CA ALA A 196 -17.08 15.87 4.44
C ALA A 196 -16.98 14.48 3.77
N ALA A 197 -18.10 13.78 3.66
CA ALA A 197 -18.19 12.49 2.99
C ALA A 197 -17.82 12.59 1.51
N VAL A 198 -18.34 13.59 0.79
CA VAL A 198 -18.00 13.85 -0.61
C VAL A 198 -16.51 14.18 -0.77
N ALA A 199 -15.95 15.02 0.11
CA ALA A 199 -14.54 15.37 0.06
C ALA A 199 -13.62 14.15 0.29
N TRP A 200 -13.90 13.34 1.32
CA TRP A 200 -13.12 12.14 1.60
C TRP A 200 -13.33 11.03 0.57
N ASP A 201 -14.53 10.91 0.00
CA ASP A 201 -14.80 9.97 -1.08
C ASP A 201 -14.05 10.35 -2.36
N TRP A 202 -13.93 11.66 -2.65
CA TRP A 202 -13.04 12.10 -3.71
C TRP A 202 -11.60 11.62 -3.45
N VAL A 203 -11.08 11.80 -2.24
CA VAL A 203 -9.69 11.39 -1.90
C VAL A 203 -9.49 9.89 -2.10
N PHE A 204 -10.36 9.06 -1.52
CA PHE A 204 -10.13 7.62 -1.48
C PHE A 204 -10.76 6.82 -2.63
N GLN A 205 -11.68 7.43 -3.39
CA GLN A 205 -12.64 6.74 -4.25
C GLN A 205 -13.18 5.53 -3.51
N SER A 206 -14.02 5.73 -2.50
CA SER A 206 -14.29 4.71 -1.47
C SER A 206 -15.17 3.54 -1.94
N ASP A 207 -15.46 3.45 -3.24
CA ASP A 207 -16.33 2.43 -3.84
C ASP A 207 -17.72 2.36 -3.18
N GLY A 208 -18.25 3.51 -2.75
CA GLY A 208 -19.54 3.59 -2.07
C GLY A 208 -19.48 3.36 -0.55
N PHE A 209 -18.31 3.05 0.02
CA PHE A 209 -18.16 2.75 1.44
C PHE A 209 -18.60 3.92 2.32
N ILE A 210 -18.14 5.13 2.02
CA ILE A 210 -18.43 6.30 2.85
C ILE A 210 -19.94 6.60 2.85
N GLN A 211 -20.58 6.55 1.68
CA GLN A 211 -22.03 6.77 1.59
C GLN A 211 -22.82 5.68 2.32
N ALA A 212 -22.39 4.42 2.21
CA ALA A 212 -23.01 3.33 2.97
C ALA A 212 -22.82 3.51 4.48
N PHE A 213 -21.65 3.95 4.90
CA PHE A 213 -21.30 4.17 6.31
C PHE A 213 -22.13 5.29 6.94
N GLU A 214 -22.36 6.40 6.23
CA GLU A 214 -23.23 7.47 6.71
C GLU A 214 -24.69 7.01 6.91
N LYS A 215 -25.16 6.08 6.09
CA LYS A 215 -26.52 5.55 6.16
C LYS A 215 -26.68 4.54 7.30
N ASP A 216 -25.75 3.59 7.40
CA ASP A 216 -25.73 2.56 8.43
C ASP A 216 -24.30 2.04 8.60
N ALA A 217 -23.60 2.59 9.60
CA ALA A 217 -22.20 2.27 9.85
C ALA A 217 -21.98 0.78 10.16
N ALA A 218 -22.86 0.15 10.93
CA ALA A 218 -22.70 -1.26 11.31
C ALA A 218 -22.86 -2.16 10.09
N ASN A 219 -23.90 -1.92 9.28
CA ASN A 219 -24.12 -2.68 8.06
C ASN A 219 -23.04 -2.41 7.00
N ALA A 220 -22.56 -1.18 6.87
CA ALA A 220 -21.50 -0.84 5.92
C ALA A 220 -20.19 -1.59 6.25
N VAL A 221 -19.78 -1.59 7.52
CA VAL A 221 -18.59 -2.34 7.95
C VAL A 221 -18.77 -3.83 7.64
N GLU A 222 -19.90 -4.43 8.04
CA GLU A 222 -20.17 -5.84 7.81
C GLU A 222 -20.17 -6.21 6.31
N VAL A 223 -20.81 -5.40 5.46
CA VAL A 223 -20.90 -5.66 4.02
C VAL A 223 -19.52 -5.56 3.36
N PHE A 224 -18.76 -4.52 3.66
CA PHE A 224 -17.45 -4.32 3.03
C PHE A 224 -16.39 -5.29 3.56
N GLU A 225 -16.45 -5.70 4.84
CA GLU A 225 -15.60 -6.79 5.35
C GLU A 225 -15.88 -8.10 4.60
N LYS A 226 -17.15 -8.43 4.36
CA LYS A 226 -17.53 -9.62 3.58
C LYS A 226 -17.11 -9.52 2.12
N ALA A 227 -17.23 -8.34 1.51
CA ALA A 227 -16.76 -8.11 0.15
C ALA A 227 -15.24 -8.32 0.04
N VAL A 228 -14.46 -7.77 0.97
CA VAL A 228 -13.01 -7.97 1.04
C VAL A 228 -12.65 -9.45 1.22
N LEU A 229 -13.37 -10.19 2.07
CA LEU A 229 -13.17 -11.64 2.21
C LEU A 229 -13.46 -12.39 0.91
N ALA A 230 -14.51 -12.00 0.18
CA ALA A 230 -14.89 -12.63 -1.08
C ALA A 230 -13.87 -12.36 -2.17
N GLU A 231 -13.41 -11.11 -2.32
CA GLU A 231 -12.36 -10.72 -3.27
C GLU A 231 -11.02 -11.40 -2.96
N ALA A 232 -10.72 -11.63 -1.68
CA ALA A 232 -9.53 -12.35 -1.26
C ALA A 232 -9.63 -13.88 -1.44
N GLY A 233 -10.77 -14.41 -1.89
CA GLY A 233 -11.00 -15.86 -1.99
C GLY A 233 -11.08 -16.57 -0.62
N LEU A 234 -11.30 -15.82 0.45
CA LEU A 234 -11.36 -16.31 1.84
C LEU A 234 -12.79 -16.44 2.37
N ALA A 235 -13.78 -16.00 1.59
CA ALA A 235 -15.18 -16.07 1.99
C ALA A 235 -15.72 -17.51 1.99
N SER A 236 -16.45 -17.84 3.03
CA SER A 236 -17.25 -19.06 3.18
C SER A 236 -18.68 -18.70 3.54
N THR A 237 -19.63 -19.57 3.21
CA THR A 237 -21.05 -19.42 3.57
C THR A 237 -21.47 -20.49 4.57
N ASP A 238 -22.04 -20.07 5.70
CA ASP A 238 -22.54 -20.97 6.74
C ASP A 238 -23.93 -21.54 6.41
N SER A 239 -24.43 -22.46 7.24
CA SER A 239 -25.76 -23.07 7.06
C SER A 239 -26.92 -22.08 7.20
N ALA A 240 -26.67 -20.87 7.72
CA ALA A 240 -27.64 -19.79 7.80
C ALA A 240 -27.50 -18.81 6.63
N MET A 241 -26.76 -19.18 5.57
CA MET A 241 -26.50 -18.36 4.39
C MET A 241 -25.76 -17.04 4.70
N ARG A 242 -24.96 -17.01 5.77
CA ARG A 242 -24.15 -15.84 6.12
C ARG A 242 -22.74 -16.01 5.57
N ILE A 243 -22.24 -14.96 4.93
CA ILE A 243 -20.87 -14.87 4.44
C ILE A 243 -19.94 -14.53 5.61
N GLY A 244 -18.86 -15.30 5.77
CA GLY A 244 -17.82 -15.10 6.78
C GLY A 244 -16.59 -15.96 6.45
N THR A 245 -15.84 -16.39 7.46
CA THR A 245 -14.67 -17.28 7.29
C THR A 245 -14.95 -18.74 7.67
N ALA A 246 -16.16 -19.04 8.15
CA ALA A 246 -16.60 -20.37 8.53
C ALA A 246 -17.71 -20.86 7.59
N GLY A 247 -17.74 -22.17 7.33
CA GLY A 247 -18.75 -22.78 6.46
C GLY A 247 -18.16 -23.38 5.18
N VAL A 248 -18.99 -23.47 4.14
CA VAL A 248 -18.57 -23.96 2.82
C VAL A 248 -17.87 -22.83 2.07
N ALA A 249 -16.63 -23.04 1.65
CA ALA A 249 -15.87 -22.07 0.87
C ALA A 249 -16.66 -21.65 -0.37
N ASN A 250 -16.81 -20.34 -0.56
CA ASN A 250 -17.45 -19.80 -1.75
C ASN A 250 -16.54 -20.12 -2.93
N LYS A 251 -17.04 -20.90 -3.89
CA LYS A 251 -16.33 -21.12 -5.15
C LYS A 251 -16.30 -19.81 -5.91
N GLU A 252 -15.20 -19.54 -6.61
CA GLU A 252 -15.15 -18.45 -7.59
C GLU A 252 -16.37 -18.54 -8.51
N HIS A 253 -16.98 -17.38 -8.77
CA HIS A 253 -18.13 -17.30 -9.65
C HIS A 253 -17.66 -17.53 -11.09
N ARG A 254 -17.84 -18.76 -11.61
CA ARG A 254 -17.72 -19.01 -13.05
C ARG A 254 -18.93 -18.39 -13.74
N PHE A 255 -18.72 -17.49 -14.70
CA PHE A 255 -19.83 -17.05 -15.54
C PHE A 255 -20.37 -18.26 -16.31
N TYR A 256 -21.69 -18.28 -16.51
CA TYR A 256 -22.35 -19.32 -17.31
C TYR A 256 -21.80 -19.24 -18.75
N GLY A 257 -20.85 -20.10 -19.09
CA GLY A 257 -20.18 -20.10 -20.40
C GLY A 257 -18.69 -20.40 -20.36
N ASP A 258 -18.03 -20.32 -19.20
CA ASP A 258 -16.62 -20.67 -19.08
C ASP A 258 -16.45 -22.19 -18.91
N THR A 259 -16.16 -22.88 -20.02
CA THR A 259 -15.68 -24.28 -20.04
C THR A 259 -14.24 -24.37 -19.58
#